data_AF-V5FVU7-F1
#
_entry.id   AF-V5FVU7-F1
#
_cell.length_a   1.000
_cell.length_b   1.000
_cell.length_c   1.000
_cell.angle_alpha   90.00
_cell.angle_beta   90.00
_cell.angle_gamma   90.00
#
_symmetry.space_group_name_H-M   'P 1'
#
loop_
_entity.id
_entity.type
_entity.pdbx_description
1 polymer ?
#
loop_
_entity_poly.entity_id
_entity_poly.type
_entity_poly.pdbx_seq_one_letter_code
_entity_poly.pdbx_strand_id
1 'polypeptide(L)'
;IVKLVLPEPCSDVKKLKNDIKALSSDVKYVDIPPVGNEEIYVRFASSEGAKEFCDNEFPGERSILENEEEKSYWNKIKMDRNVKFSKSAKKQRGRDKLLKKAEKERAKHIRFEEAD
;
A
#
# COMPACT_ATOMS: atom_id res chain seq x y z
N ILE A 1 -5.60 -7.75 13.97
CA ILE A 1 -5.99 -7.12 12.66
C ILE A 1 -7.43 -7.53 12.37
N VAL A 2 -8.27 -6.74 11.71
CA VAL A 2 -9.65 -7.15 11.42
C VAL A 2 -9.79 -7.52 9.93
N LYS A 3 -10.35 -8.69 9.65
CA LYS A 3 -10.85 -9.09 8.34
C LYS A 3 -12.31 -8.67 8.22
N LEU A 4 -12.65 -7.99 7.14
CA LEU A 4 -13.98 -7.53 6.78
C LEU A 4 -14.36 -8.19 5.46
N VAL A 5 -15.46 -8.94 5.42
CA VAL A 5 -16.01 -9.54 4.20
C VAL A 5 -17.30 -8.79 3.86
N LEU A 6 -17.27 -8.03 2.77
CA LEU A 6 -18.43 -7.28 2.32
C LEU A 6 -19.44 -8.20 1.60
N PRO A 7 -20.75 -7.95 1.73
CA PRO A 7 -21.78 -8.72 1.04
C PRO A 7 -21.81 -8.45 -0.48
N GLU A 8 -21.29 -7.31 -0.92
CA GLU A 8 -21.16 -6.93 -2.32
C GLU A 8 -19.78 -6.36 -2.60
N PRO A 9 -19.20 -6.62 -3.80
CA PRO A 9 -17.90 -6.11 -4.16
C PRO A 9 -17.92 -4.57 -4.20
N CYS A 10 -17.03 -3.95 -3.43
CA CYS A 10 -16.98 -2.49 -3.34
C CYS A 10 -16.46 -1.88 -4.66
N SER A 11 -17.30 -1.10 -5.31
CA SER A 11 -16.97 -0.34 -6.52
C SER A 11 -16.16 0.94 -6.20
N ASP A 12 -16.40 1.55 -5.03
CA ASP A 12 -15.82 2.85 -4.63
C ASP A 12 -14.84 2.71 -3.43
N VAL A 13 -13.63 2.21 -3.72
CA VAL A 13 -12.54 1.97 -2.75
C VAL A 13 -12.22 3.20 -1.88
N LYS A 14 -12.32 4.41 -2.44
CA LYS A 14 -12.01 5.66 -1.70
C LYS A 14 -13.06 6.00 -0.65
N LYS A 15 -14.35 5.83 -0.98
CA LYS A 15 -15.46 6.11 -0.05
C LYS A 15 -15.39 5.15 1.13
N LEU A 16 -15.26 3.86 0.84
CA LEU A 16 -15.13 2.84 1.87
C LEU A 16 -13.96 3.09 2.83
N LYS A 17 -12.79 3.52 2.33
CA LYS A 17 -11.66 3.89 3.19
C LYS A 17 -11.97 5.06 4.11
N ASN A 18 -12.73 6.05 3.64
CA ASN A 18 -13.12 7.18 4.44
C ASN A 18 -14.16 6.77 5.49
N ASP A 19 -15.14 5.94 5.13
CA ASP A 19 -16.18 5.47 6.03
C ASP A 19 -15.58 4.63 7.18
N ILE A 20 -14.68 3.70 6.87
CA ILE A 20 -13.97 2.89 7.88
C ILE A 20 -13.14 3.79 8.82
N LYS A 21 -12.48 4.82 8.29
CA LYS A 21 -11.70 5.77 9.09
C LYS A 21 -12.56 6.74 9.90
N ALA A 22 -13.78 7.03 9.43
CA ALA A 22 -14.72 7.86 10.16
C ALA A 22 -15.29 7.12 11.38
N LEU A 23 -15.41 5.78 11.30
CA LEU A 23 -15.93 4.97 12.39
C LEU A 23 -14.96 4.85 13.58
N SER A 24 -13.65 4.83 13.32
CA SER A 24 -12.65 4.77 14.40
C SER A 24 -11.37 5.52 14.04
N SER A 25 -10.93 6.36 14.98
CA SER A 25 -9.68 7.12 14.88
C SER A 25 -8.42 6.25 15.00
N ASP A 26 -8.56 5.01 15.49
CA ASP A 26 -7.46 4.07 15.67
C ASP A 26 -7.06 3.33 14.39
N VAL A 27 -7.79 3.52 13.29
CA VAL A 27 -7.48 2.89 12.01
C VAL A 27 -6.19 3.48 11.42
N LYS A 28 -5.13 2.68 11.38
CA LYS A 28 -3.83 3.06 10.80
C LYS A 28 -3.76 2.76 9.31
N TYR A 29 -4.37 1.68 8.87
CA TYR A 29 -4.31 1.28 7.46
C TYR A 29 -5.50 0.44 7.06
N VAL A 30 -6.01 0.69 5.85
CA VAL A 30 -7.08 -0.10 5.22
C VAL A 30 -6.51 -0.70 3.94
N ASP A 31 -6.36 -2.02 3.95
CA ASP A 31 -5.89 -2.81 2.83
C ASP A 31 -7.10 -3.34 2.05
N ILE A 32 -7.37 -2.70 0.92
CA ILE A 32 -8.46 -3.09 0.02
C ILE A 32 -7.78 -3.71 -1.20
N PRO A 33 -8.00 -5.01 -1.47
CA PRO A 33 -7.47 -5.64 -2.66
C PRO A 33 -8.07 -5.02 -3.93
N PRO A 34 -7.50 -5.30 -5.11
CA PRO A 34 -8.03 -4.79 -6.38
C PRO A 34 -9.50 -5.15 -6.59
N VAL A 35 -10.17 -4.35 -7.44
CA VAL A 35 -11.60 -4.42 -7.76
C VAL A 35 -12.06 -5.87 -8.00
N GLY A 36 -13.13 -6.28 -7.32
CA GLY A 36 -13.72 -7.62 -7.42
C GLY A 36 -13.43 -8.56 -6.24
N ASN A 37 -12.62 -8.13 -5.26
CA ASN A 37 -12.47 -8.86 -4.00
C ASN A 37 -13.37 -8.28 -2.92
N GLU A 38 -14.04 -9.16 -2.19
CA GLU A 38 -14.97 -8.81 -1.10
C GLU A 38 -14.27 -8.75 0.27
N GLU A 39 -13.04 -9.30 0.36
CA GLU A 39 -12.26 -9.33 1.58
C GLU A 39 -11.38 -8.09 1.74
N ILE A 40 -11.46 -7.44 2.88
CA ILE A 40 -10.71 -6.25 3.24
C ILE A 40 -10.01 -6.49 4.57
N TYR A 41 -8.81 -5.95 4.72
CA TYR A 41 -8.05 -6.06 5.95
C TYR A 41 -7.80 -4.68 6.56
N VAL A 42 -8.27 -4.48 7.78
CA VAL A 42 -8.15 -3.23 8.52
C VAL A 42 -7.16 -3.38 9.67
N ARG A 43 -6.17 -2.51 9.72
CA ARG A 43 -5.14 -2.45 10.77
C ARG A 43 -5.44 -1.33 11.74
N PHE A 44 -5.54 -1.69 13.00
CA PHE A 44 -5.75 -0.79 14.13
C PHE A 44 -4.46 -0.56 14.90
N ALA A 45 -4.38 0.57 15.59
CA ALA A 45 -3.28 0.91 16.48
C ALA A 45 -3.31 0.10 17.78
N SER A 46 -4.51 -0.02 18.36
CA SER A 46 -4.79 -0.75 19.59
C SER A 46 -5.61 -2.01 19.29
N SER A 47 -5.48 -3.03 20.15
CA SER A 47 -6.36 -4.20 20.15
C SER A 47 -7.78 -3.84 20.60
N GLU A 48 -7.93 -2.84 21.47
CA GLU A 48 -9.24 -2.34 21.93
C GLU A 48 -10.04 -1.75 20.78
N GLY A 49 -9.43 -0.85 19.99
CA GLY A 49 -10.09 -0.27 18.81
C GLY A 49 -10.48 -1.33 17.75
N ALA A 50 -9.77 -2.46 17.68
CA ALA A 50 -10.15 -3.57 16.81
C ALA A 50 -11.41 -4.30 17.33
N LYS A 51 -11.54 -4.46 18.65
CA LYS A 51 -12.72 -5.05 19.28
C LYS A 51 -13.94 -4.14 19.15
N GLU A 52 -13.78 -2.86 19.47
CA GLU A 52 -14.85 -1.86 19.30
C GLU A 52 -15.34 -1.79 17.86
N PHE A 53 -14.44 -1.93 16.88
CA PHE A 53 -14.82 -1.97 15.47
C PHE A 53 -15.63 -3.23 15.10
N CYS A 54 -15.37 -4.38 15.74
CA CYS A 54 -16.17 -5.59 15.58
C CYS A 54 -17.53 -5.46 16.26
N ASP A 55 -17.59 -4.79 17.42
CA ASP A 55 -18.83 -4.60 18.18
C ASP A 55 -19.78 -3.57 17.54
N ASN A 56 -19.23 -2.58 16.82
CA ASN A 56 -20.03 -1.58 16.10
C ASN A 56 -20.83 -2.19 14.93
N GLU A 57 -21.86 -1.50 14.47
CA GLU A 57 -22.64 -1.93 13.31
C GLU A 57 -22.04 -1.34 12.01
N PHE A 58 -21.57 -2.20 11.12
CA PHE A 58 -20.97 -1.88 9.82
C PHE A 58 -21.29 -3.03 8.85
N PRO A 59 -21.57 -2.75 7.56
CA PRO A 59 -21.95 -3.78 6.62
C PRO A 59 -20.85 -4.83 6.42
N GLY A 60 -21.23 -6.10 6.44
CA GLY A 60 -20.33 -7.24 6.20
C GLY A 60 -19.90 -7.99 7.47
N GLU A 61 -19.37 -9.19 7.25
CA GLU A 61 -18.86 -10.05 8.31
C GLU A 61 -17.49 -9.54 8.77
N ARG A 62 -17.29 -9.47 10.08
CA ARG A 62 -16.06 -8.94 10.69
C ARG A 62 -15.48 -9.94 11.67
N SER A 63 -14.24 -10.33 11.43
CA SER A 63 -13.50 -11.23 12.31
C SER A 63 -12.13 -10.65 12.66
N ILE A 64 -11.77 -10.74 13.93
CA ILE A 64 -10.40 -10.41 14.35
C ILE A 64 -9.52 -11.57 13.92
N LEU A 65 -8.50 -11.29 13.12
CA LEU A 65 -7.46 -12.27 12.79
C LEU A 65 -6.64 -12.57 14.03
N GLU A 66 -6.49 -13.85 14.33
CA GLU A 66 -5.72 -14.35 15.46
C GLU A 66 -4.65 -15.35 15.01
N ASN A 67 -3.64 -15.56 15.86
CA ASN A 67 -2.67 -16.66 15.77
C ASN A 67 -1.98 -16.81 14.40
N GLU A 68 -2.26 -17.89 13.67
CA GLU A 68 -1.58 -18.25 12.43
C GLU A 68 -2.00 -17.37 11.26
N GLU A 69 -3.29 -17.02 11.17
CA GLU A 69 -3.80 -16.16 10.10
C GLU A 69 -3.19 -14.76 10.20
N GLU A 70 -3.08 -14.23 11.42
CA GLU A 70 -2.43 -12.95 11.67
C GLU A 70 -0.94 -12.99 11.31
N LYS A 71 -0.22 -14.04 11.71
CA LYS A 71 1.19 -14.24 11.33
C LYS A 71 1.36 -14.31 9.81
N SER A 72 0.50 -15.05 9.13
CA SER A 72 0.51 -15.19 7.67
C SER A 72 0.30 -13.83 6.99
N TYR A 73 -0.68 -13.05 7.45
CA TYR A 73 -0.94 -11.71 6.94
C TYR A 73 0.26 -10.76 7.14
N TRP A 74 0.90 -10.78 8.31
CA TRP A 74 2.13 -10.00 8.55
C TRP A 74 3.29 -10.44 7.65
N ASN A 75 3.44 -11.73 7.39
CA ASN A 75 4.46 -12.25 6.48
C ASN A 75 4.21 -11.78 5.04
N LYS A 76 2.96 -11.82 4.57
CA LYS A 76 2.56 -11.24 3.27
C LYS A 76 2.98 -9.78 3.16
N ILE A 77 2.68 -8.96 4.17
CA ILE A 77 3.07 -7.54 4.20
C ILE A 77 4.60 -7.36 4.11
N LYS A 78 5.36 -8.17 4.85
CA LYS A 78 6.83 -8.12 4.83
C LYS A 78 7.36 -8.48 3.44
N MET A 79 6.80 -9.52 2.80
CA MET A 79 7.17 -9.93 1.45
C MET A 79 6.86 -8.82 0.43
N ASP A 80 5.64 -8.26 0.45
CA ASP A 80 5.25 -7.17 -0.44
C ASP A 80 6.16 -5.95 -0.29
N ARG A 81 6.51 -5.60 0.95
CA ARG A 81 7.47 -4.53 1.24
C ARG A 81 8.83 -4.83 0.62
N ASN A 82 9.34 -6.04 0.80
CA ASN A 82 10.64 -6.45 0.25
C ASN A 82 10.64 -6.42 -1.29
N VAL A 83 9.59 -6.92 -1.93
CA VAL A 83 9.40 -6.87 -3.39
C VAL A 83 9.34 -5.43 -3.89
N LYS A 84 8.66 -4.53 -3.17
CA LYS A 84 8.59 -3.11 -3.54
C LYS A 84 9.96 -2.43 -3.44
N PHE A 85 10.72 -2.73 -2.39
CA PHE A 85 12.08 -2.18 -2.24
C PHE A 85 13.06 -2.75 -3.26
N SER A 86 12.98 -4.04 -3.59
CA SER A 86 13.86 -4.68 -4.57
C SER A 86 13.59 -4.20 -6.00
N LYS A 87 12.32 -3.94 -6.35
CA LYS A 87 11.91 -3.40 -7.66
C LYS A 87 12.16 -1.91 -7.80
N SER A 88 12.21 -1.15 -6.70
CA SER A 88 12.54 0.28 -6.78
C SER A 88 13.98 0.43 -7.27
N ALA A 89 14.16 0.95 -8.48
CA ALA A 89 15.48 1.20 -9.04
C ALA A 89 16.29 1.99 -8.01
N LYS A 90 17.39 1.41 -7.52
CA LYS A 90 18.29 2.11 -6.59
C LYS A 90 18.69 3.42 -7.26
N LYS A 91 18.25 4.55 -6.70
CA LYS A 91 18.66 5.87 -7.19
C LYS A 91 20.19 5.89 -7.17
N GLN A 92 20.83 6.02 -8.33
CA GLN A 92 22.29 6.16 -8.40
C GLN A 92 22.69 7.43 -7.65
N ARG A 93 23.71 7.33 -6.80
CA ARG A 93 24.22 8.40 -5.93
C ARG A 93 25.73 8.54 -6.12
N GLY A 94 26.28 9.65 -5.65
CA GLY A 94 27.73 9.88 -5.64
C GLY A 94 28.38 9.78 -7.02
N ARG A 95 29.51 9.07 -7.08
CA ARG A 95 30.34 8.90 -8.28
C ARG A 95 29.57 8.30 -9.46
N ASP A 96 28.76 7.27 -9.23
CA ASP A 96 28.00 6.60 -10.30
C ASP A 96 27.01 7.53 -10.99
N LYS A 97 26.41 8.45 -10.22
CA LYS A 97 25.53 9.49 -10.77
C LYS A 97 26.30 10.45 -11.68
N LEU A 98 27.51 10.84 -11.28
CA LEU A 98 28.36 11.76 -12.05
C LEU A 98 28.84 11.11 -13.35
N LEU A 99 29.29 9.85 -13.28
CA LEU A 99 29.72 9.08 -14.45
C LEU A 99 28.60 8.93 -15.48
N LYS A 100 27.41 8.51 -15.04
CA LYS A 100 26.26 8.38 -15.95
C LYS A 100 25.80 9.72 -16.54
N LYS A 101 25.95 10.83 -15.79
CA LYS A 101 25.67 12.17 -16.32
C LYS A 101 26.68 12.55 -17.41
N ALA A 102 27.97 12.27 -17.20
CA ALA A 102 29.02 12.52 -18.19
C ALA A 102 28.84 11.67 -19.46
N GLU A 103 28.48 10.39 -19.32
CA GLU A 103 28.12 9.52 -20.46
C GLU A 103 26.95 10.09 -21.25
N LYS A 104 25.90 10.55 -20.55
CA LYS A 104 24.72 11.14 -21.20
C LYS A 104 25.04 12.44 -21.93
N GLU A 105 25.93 13.28 -21.40
CA GLU A 105 26.39 14.50 -22.10
C GLU A 105 27.24 14.16 -23.32
N ARG A 106 28.13 13.17 -23.24
CA ARG A 106 28.92 12.69 -24.41
C ARG A 106 28.06 12.11 -25.52
N ALA A 107 26.92 11.50 -25.16
CA ALA A 107 25.98 10.93 -26.12
C ALA A 107 25.09 11.99 -26.81
N LYS A 108 25.19 13.28 -26.45
CA LYS A 108 24.48 14.33 -27.17
C LYS A 108 25.26 14.70 -28.43
N HIS A 109 24.56 14.68 -29.56
CA HIS A 109 25.11 15.18 -30.83
C HIS A 109 25.23 16.71 -30.75
N ILE A 110 26.41 17.22 -31.06
CA ILE A 110 26.65 18.66 -31.20
C ILE A 110 26.19 19.04 -32.61
N ARG A 111 25.14 19.87 -32.73
CA ARG A 111 24.81 20.56 -33.98
C ARG A 111 25.54 21.89 -33.97
N PHE A 112 26.35 22.13 -35.00
CA PHE A 112 26.86 23.46 -35.29
C PHE A 112 25.81 24.12 -36.19
N GLU A 113 25.21 25.22 -35.72
CA GLU A 113 24.47 26.11 -36.61
C GLU A 113 25.53 26.82 -37.47
N GLU A 114 25.49 26.62 -38.79
CA GLU A 114 26.24 27.44 -39.74
C GLU A 114 25.75 28.88 -39.56
N ALA A 115 26.63 29.76 -39.09
CA ALA A 115 26.38 31.19 -39.08
C ALA A 115 26.55 31.71 -40.51
N ASP A 116 25.46 32.27 -41.06
CA ASP A 116 25.41 32.98 -42.35
C ASP A 116 26.40 34.16 -42.43
#